data_AF-Q4JVU9-F1
#
_entry.id   AF-Q4JVU9-F1
#
_cell.length_a   1.000
_cell.length_b   1.000
_cell.length_c   1.000
_cell.angle_alpha   90.00
_cell.angle_beta   90.00
_cell.angle_gamma   90.00
#
_symmetry.space_group_name_H-M   'P 1'
#
loop_
_entity.id
_entity.type
_entity.pdbx_description
1 polymer ?
#
loop_
_entity_poly.entity_id
_entity_poly.type
_entity_poly.pdbx_seq_one_letter_code
_entity_poly.pdbx_strand_id
1 'polypeptide(L)' 'MILVWDESAWEDYLWWQTADRRTPKRINRLIKDIARNGNQGIGKPEALETVRLGRFAADS' A
#
# COMPACT_ATOMS: atom_id res chain seq x y z
N MET A 1 6.91 10.91 -12.68
CA MET A 1 6.84 9.61 -11.98
C MET A 1 5.82 8.75 -12.69
N ILE A 2 6.22 7.53 -13.07
CA ILE A 2 5.30 6.54 -13.64
C ILE A 2 4.71 5.74 -12.48
N LEU A 3 3.39 5.57 -12.45
CA LEU A 3 2.71 4.69 -11.51
C LEU A 3 2.46 3.36 -12.20
N VAL A 4 2.92 2.27 -11.58
CA VAL A 4 2.65 0.91 -12.02
C VAL A 4 1.80 0.26 -10.96
N TRP A 5 0.69 -0.33 -11.38
CA TRP A 5 -0.25 -1.03 -10.52
C TRP A 5 -0.21 -2.50 -10.87
N ASP A 6 -0.32 -3.34 -9.85
CA ASP A 6 -0.78 -4.71 -10.05
C ASP A 6 -2.26 -4.69 -10.47
N GLU A 7 -2.68 -5.64 -11.30
CA GLU A 7 -4.05 -5.72 -11.80
C GLU A 7 -5.07 -5.82 -10.65
N SER A 8 -4.79 -6.65 -9.64
CA SER A 8 -5.68 -6.81 -8.48
C SER A 8 -5.76 -5.52 -7.64
N ALA A 9 -4.63 -4.83 -7.47
CA ALA A 9 -4.59 -3.56 -6.76
C ALA A 9 -5.36 -2.46 -7.50
N TRP A 10 -5.35 -2.50 -8.83
CA TRP A 10 -6.13 -1.56 -9.65
C TRP A 10 -7.63 -1.83 -9.54
N GLU A 11 -8.06 -3.09 -9.58
CA GLU A 11 -9.46 -3.48 -9.38
C GLU A 11 -9.98 -3.08 -8.00
N ASP A 12 -9.21 -3.34 -6.93
CA ASP A 12 -9.54 -2.90 -5.59
C ASP A 12 -9.67 -1.38 -5.51
N TYR A 13 -8.73 -0.66 -6.12
CA TYR A 13 -8.77 0.80 -6.16
C TYR A 13 -10.03 1.33 -6.86
N LEU A 14 -10.48 0.69 -7.95
CA LEU A 14 -11.72 1.02 -8.64
C LEU A 14 -12.95 0.69 -7.79
N TRP A 15 -12.98 -0.47 -7.14
CA TRP A 15 -14.06 -0.87 -6.25
C TRP A 15 -14.24 0.12 -5.09
N TRP A 16 -13.14 0.58 -4.48
CA TRP A 16 -13.21 1.58 -3.41
C TRP A 16 -13.85 2.90 -3.83
N GLN A 17 -13.86 3.26 -5.13
CA GLN A 17 -14.52 4.48 -5.59
C GLN A 17 -16.04 4.40 -5.49
N THR A 18 -16.62 3.20 -5.60
CA THR A 18 -18.06 2.98 -5.51
C THR A 18 -18.49 2.72 -4.07
N ALA A 19 -17.64 2.07 -3.27
CA ALA A 19 -17.92 1.74 -1.87
C ALA A 19 -17.66 2.90 -0.89
N ASP A 20 -16.49 3.54 -0.93
CA ASP A 20 -16.14 4.66 -0.04
C ASP A 20 -15.10 5.61 -0.67
N ARG A 21 -15.56 6.81 -1.03
CA ARG A 21 -14.74 7.84 -1.66
C ARG A 21 -13.64 8.41 -0.74
N ARG A 22 -13.63 8.12 0.57
CA ARG A 22 -12.56 8.53 1.49
C ARG A 22 -11.27 7.73 1.25
N THR A 23 -11.40 6.45 0.94
CA THR A 23 -10.26 5.54 0.73
C THR A 23 -9.39 5.95 -0.47
N PRO A 24 -9.94 6.17 -1.68
CA PRO A 24 -9.15 6.64 -2.83
C PRO A 24 -8.50 8.01 -2.59
N LYS A 25 -9.14 8.90 -1.83
CA LYS A 25 -8.54 10.22 -1.49
C LYS A 25 -7.29 10.06 -0.62
N ARG A 26 -7.33 9.14 0.35
CA ARG A 26 -6.16 8.84 1.19
C ARG A 26 -5.03 8.21 0.38
N ILE A 27 -5.34 7.22 -0.46
CA ILE A 27 -4.37 6.56 -1.35
C ILE A 27 -3.68 7.60 -2.24
N ASN A 28 -4.45 8.45 -2.92
CA ASN A 28 -3.90 9.51 -3.77
C ASN A 28 -3.02 10.50 -3.01
N ARG A 29 -3.38 10.83 -1.77
CA ARG A 29 -2.56 11.71 -0.92
C ARG A 29 -1.23 11.06 -0.58
N LEU A 30 -1.22 9.77 -0.24
CA LEU A 30 0.00 9.02 0.06
C LEU A 30 0.89 8.88 -1.17
N ILE A 31 0.33 8.54 -2.33
CA ILE A 31 1.09 8.45 -3.59
C ILE A 31 1.77 9.78 -3.93
N LYS A 32 1.03 10.89 -3.85
CA LYS A 32 1.58 12.24 -4.11
C LYS A 32 2.68 12.62 -3.12
N ASP A 33 2.54 12.21 -1.88
CA ASP A 33 3.51 12.50 -0.84
C ASP A 33 4.77 11.64 -1.01
N ILE A 34 4.65 10.34 -1.30
CA ILE A 34 5.78 9.46 -1.64
C ILE A 34 6.51 9.99 -2.88
N ALA A 35 5.78 10.44 -3.90
CA ALA A 35 6.38 11.03 -5.10
C ALA A 35 7.25 12.26 -4.81
N ARG A 36 6.91 13.03 -3.77
CA ARG A 36 7.57 14.30 -3.43
C ARG A 36 8.65 14.13 -2.36
N ASN A 37 8.39 13.31 -1.35
CA ASN A 37 9.15 13.21 -0.11
C ASN A 37 9.76 11.81 0.11
N GLY A 38 9.53 10.85 -0.80
CA GLY A 38 10.02 9.48 -0.68
C GLY A 38 9.52 8.80 0.61
N ASN A 39 10.43 8.15 1.33
CA ASN A 39 10.12 7.44 2.57
C ASN A 39 10.08 8.34 3.82
N GLN A 40 10.17 9.67 3.65
CA GLN A 40 10.09 10.64 4.76
C GLN A 40 8.70 11.29 4.88
N GLY A 41 7.71 10.68 4.21
CA GLY A 41 6.36 11.19 4.05
C GLY A 41 5.41 11.02 5.25
N ILE A 42 4.22 11.62 5.13
CA ILE A 42 3.14 11.69 6.15
C ILE A 42 2.61 10.32 6.58
N GLY A 43 2.92 9.26 5.83
CA GLY A 43 2.46 7.91 6.10
C GLY A 43 3.17 7.20 7.25
N LYS A 44 4.32 7.72 7.74
CA LYS A 44 5.31 6.90 8.45
C LYS A 44 5.47 5.56 7.74
N PRO A 45 6.03 5.55 6.51
CA PRO A 45 6.20 4.31 5.77
C PRO A 45 7.18 3.42 6.53
N GLU A 46 6.64 2.58 7.40
CA GLU A 46 7.38 1.50 8.00
C GLU A 46 7.70 0.52 6.87
N ALA A 47 8.96 0.11 6.77
CA ALA A 47 9.33 -0.95 5.85
C ALA A 47 8.44 -2.15 6.20
N LEU A 48 7.69 -2.64 5.22
CA LEU A 48 6.90 -3.85 5.40
C LEU A 48 7.88 -4.98 5.71
N GLU A 49 8.01 -5.33 6.99
CA GLU A 49 8.60 -6.60 7.37
C GLU A 49 7.69 -7.66 6.77
N THR A 50 8.21 -8.36 5.78
CA THR A 50 7.57 -9.57 5.30
C THR A 50 7.59 -10.54 6.47
N VAL A 51 6.49 -10.65 7.23
CA VAL A 51 6.24 -11.85 8.04
C VAL A 51 6.03 -12.98 7.05
N ARG A 52 7.14 -13.49 6.53
CA ARG A 52 7.16 -14.65 5.66
C ARG A 52 6.87 -15.83 6.56
N LEU A 53 5.60 -16.25 6.56
CA LEU A 53 5.17 -17.58 6.97
C LEU A 53 6.16 -18.60 6.42
N GLY A 54 6.97 -19.18 7.29
CA GLY A 54 8.09 -19.99 6.88
C GLY A 54 8.92 -20.56 8.03
N ARG A 55 8.27 -21.30 8.94
CA ARG A 55 8.70 -22.65 9.38
C ARG A 55 7.83 -23.12 10.55
N PHE A 56 6.85 -23.98 10.22
CA PHE A 56 6.68 -25.18 11.02
C PHE A 56 8.01 -25.95 10.94
N ALA A 57 8.77 -25.95 12.02
CA ALA A 57 9.81 -26.92 12.35
C ALA A 57 9.98 -26.77 13.86
N ALA A 58 9.18 -27.53 14.62
CA ALA A 58 9.66 -28.71 15.34
C ALA A 58 10.32 -28.31 16.67
N ASP A 59 9.75 -28.87 17.74
CA ASP A 59 10.24 -28.93 19.12
C ASP A 59 10.17 -27.66 19.98
N SER A 60 9.17 -27.64 20.87
CA SER A 60 9.35 -27.57 22.33
C SER A 60 8.08 -28.03 23.04
#